data_AF-A0A1S3Y5V0-F1
#
_entry.id   AF-A0A1S3Y5V0-F1
#
_cell.length_a   1.000
_cell.length_b   1.000
_cell.length_c   1.000
_cell.angle_alpha   90.00
_cell.angle_beta   90.00
_cell.angle_gamma   90.00
#
_symmetry.space_group_name_H-M   'P 1'
#
loop_
_entity.id
_entity.type
_entity.pdbx_description
1 polymer ?
#
loop_
_entity_poly.entity_id
_entity_poly.type
_entity_poly.pdbx_seq_one_letter_code
_entity_poly.pdbx_strand_id
1 'polypeptide(L)'
;MESKKLALMQNQEDQKNAKLVMQWEDYEQELARLCSLTSALNEAKKKKQLVQQKLQSLIQVEAESLSRSNELDEMKEKLDSRKLVMGNMSMHSKVVKEKVKKQEEQLSNDIRSLLVAGTSLSGASKRLQDASRSFAGERGYGRLRTLQRVFRTRQQYMVSQVQLLYPVRIAIGQAPEQELESFNNCSNSGNSAGLKPLDQGALIIAGLHLTVFTKMSFFTDKKEVQRSATALGYVAHVVALIASYLQVPLRYPLSFRKFKACGISSIFRRPRLNKSGLCCILVE
;
A
#
# COMPACT_ATOMS: atom_id res chain seq x y z
N MET A 1 153.40 -53.14 -5.69
CA MET A 1 152.38 -52.27 -6.32
C MET A 1 151.11 -52.14 -5.47
N GLU A 2 151.16 -52.33 -4.14
CA GLU A 2 149.95 -52.28 -3.28
C GLU A 2 149.94 -51.11 -2.28
N SER A 3 151.09 -50.47 -2.02
CA SER A 3 151.21 -49.37 -1.07
C SER A 3 150.62 -48.04 -1.57
N LYS A 4 150.38 -47.88 -2.88
CA LYS A 4 149.72 -46.70 -3.46
C LYS A 4 148.19 -46.80 -3.53
N LYS A 5 147.62 -48.01 -3.40
CA LYS A 5 146.17 -48.23 -3.47
C LYS A 5 145.48 -48.01 -2.12
N LEU A 6 146.14 -48.35 -1.02
CA LEU A 6 145.65 -48.07 0.34
C LEU A 6 145.63 -46.56 0.66
N ALA A 7 146.63 -45.80 0.22
CA ALA A 7 146.67 -44.35 0.41
C ALA A 7 145.60 -43.58 -0.40
N LEU A 8 145.14 -44.14 -1.53
CA LEU A 8 144.11 -43.50 -2.36
C LEU A 8 142.69 -43.73 -1.82
N MET A 9 142.45 -44.87 -1.14
CA MET A 9 141.15 -45.17 -0.53
C MET A 9 140.94 -44.42 0.78
N GLN A 10 141.98 -44.24 1.60
CA GLN A 10 141.89 -43.42 2.82
C GLN A 10 141.61 -41.94 2.50
N ASN A 11 142.27 -41.37 1.49
CA ASN A 11 142.04 -39.97 1.09
C ASN A 11 140.63 -39.70 0.52
N GLN A 12 139.95 -40.70 -0.04
CA GLN A 12 138.56 -40.56 -0.54
C GLN A 12 137.50 -40.72 0.55
N GLU A 13 137.74 -41.52 1.59
CA GLU A 13 136.87 -41.60 2.77
C GLU A 13 136.99 -40.35 3.65
N ASP A 14 138.19 -39.80 3.81
CA ASP A 14 138.39 -38.56 4.57
C ASP A 14 137.77 -37.34 3.88
N GLN A 15 137.78 -37.25 2.54
CA GLN A 15 137.09 -36.18 1.79
C GLN A 15 135.57 -36.30 1.80
N LYS A 16 135.00 -37.52 1.90
CA LYS A 16 133.55 -37.71 2.05
C LYS A 16 133.09 -37.40 3.48
N ASN A 17 133.89 -37.75 4.47
CA ASN A 17 133.63 -37.41 5.86
C ASN A 17 133.82 -35.91 6.14
N ALA A 18 134.79 -35.23 5.53
CA ALA A 18 134.93 -33.77 5.64
C ALA A 18 133.76 -32.97 5.03
N LYS A 19 132.98 -33.59 4.15
CA LYS A 19 131.76 -33.00 3.58
C LYS A 19 130.50 -33.29 4.41
N LEU A 20 130.58 -34.29 5.30
CA LEU A 20 129.54 -34.67 6.29
C LEU A 20 129.84 -34.11 7.69
N VAL A 21 131.07 -33.70 7.96
CA VAL A 21 131.45 -32.86 9.10
C VAL A 21 131.00 -31.45 8.76
N MET A 22 129.70 -31.21 8.88
CA MET A 22 129.20 -29.85 9.10
C MET A 22 129.99 -29.29 10.27
N GLN A 23 130.58 -28.10 10.10
CA GLN A 23 131.23 -27.42 11.20
C GLN A 23 130.18 -27.19 12.29
N TRP A 24 130.55 -27.41 13.55
CA TRP A 24 129.63 -27.27 14.68
C TRP A 24 128.95 -25.89 14.70
N GLU A 25 129.62 -24.84 14.22
CA GLU A 25 129.04 -23.52 13.99
C GLU A 25 127.88 -23.50 12.97
N ASP A 26 127.95 -24.25 11.87
CA ASP A 26 126.86 -24.28 10.87
C ASP A 26 125.61 -24.97 11.43
N TYR A 27 125.80 -25.97 12.29
CA TYR A 27 124.70 -26.68 12.95
C TYR A 27 124.00 -25.81 14.01
N GLU A 28 124.76 -25.05 14.78
CA GLU A 28 124.21 -24.07 15.73
C GLU A 28 123.46 -22.95 14.99
N GLN A 29 123.96 -22.49 13.85
CA GLN A 29 123.31 -21.47 13.03
C GLN A 29 121.97 -21.97 12.45
N GLU A 30 121.89 -23.23 12.00
CA GLU A 30 120.62 -23.82 11.54
C GLU A 30 119.63 -24.05 12.69
N LEU A 31 120.09 -24.40 13.88
CA LEU A 31 119.24 -24.48 15.07
C LEU A 31 118.69 -23.09 15.46
N ALA A 32 119.51 -22.05 15.40
CA ALA A 32 119.06 -20.67 15.63
C ALA A 32 118.04 -20.22 14.57
N ARG A 33 118.22 -20.60 13.30
CA ARG A 33 117.25 -20.37 12.22
C ARG A 33 115.93 -21.10 12.48
N LEU A 34 115.96 -22.38 12.83
CA LEU A 34 114.76 -23.17 13.14
C LEU A 34 114.01 -22.62 14.36
N CYS A 35 114.72 -22.22 15.41
CA CYS A 35 114.14 -21.56 16.58
C CYS A 35 113.50 -20.20 16.22
N SER A 36 114.14 -19.42 15.34
CA SER A 36 113.58 -18.15 14.83
C SER A 36 112.32 -18.39 14.01
N LEU A 37 112.35 -19.37 13.09
CA LEU A 37 111.22 -19.74 12.26
C LEU A 37 110.05 -20.31 13.10
N THR A 38 110.35 -21.11 14.10
CA THR A 38 109.33 -21.65 15.03
C THR A 38 108.69 -20.54 15.84
N SER A 39 109.48 -19.55 16.28
CA SER A 39 108.99 -18.36 16.97
C SER A 39 108.09 -17.51 16.06
N ALA A 40 108.53 -17.24 14.82
CA ALA A 40 107.74 -16.53 13.82
C ALA A 40 106.44 -17.27 13.46
N LEU A 41 106.50 -18.60 13.32
CA LEU A 41 105.32 -19.45 13.08
C LEU A 41 104.34 -19.39 14.25
N ASN A 42 104.84 -19.41 15.49
CA ASN A 42 104.01 -19.28 16.68
C ASN A 42 103.38 -17.88 16.79
N GLU A 43 104.11 -16.82 16.45
CA GLU A 43 103.56 -15.46 16.39
C GLU A 43 102.49 -15.32 15.30
N ALA A 44 102.73 -15.91 14.12
CA ALA A 44 101.75 -15.94 13.03
C ALA A 44 100.48 -16.73 13.43
N LYS A 45 100.63 -17.85 14.15
CA LYS A 45 99.49 -18.62 14.70
C LYS A 45 98.67 -17.77 15.70
N LYS A 46 99.33 -17.04 16.60
CA LYS A 46 98.65 -16.12 17.53
C LYS A 46 97.89 -15.02 16.79
N LYS A 47 98.51 -14.41 15.78
CA LYS A 47 97.87 -13.38 14.93
C LYS A 47 96.66 -13.97 14.20
N LYS A 48 96.77 -15.17 13.64
CA LYS A 48 95.65 -15.88 12.99
C LYS A 48 94.47 -16.09 13.97
N GLN A 49 94.74 -16.53 15.19
CA GLN A 49 93.70 -16.73 16.21
C GLN A 49 93.01 -15.41 16.60
N LEU A 50 93.77 -14.34 16.79
CA LEU A 50 93.22 -13.02 17.12
C LEU A 50 92.34 -12.48 15.98
N VAL A 51 92.77 -12.64 14.73
CA VAL A 51 91.96 -12.28 13.55
C VAL A 51 90.69 -13.13 13.50
N GLN A 52 90.79 -14.45 13.73
CA GLN A 52 89.63 -15.34 13.75
C GLN A 52 88.60 -14.93 14.81
N GLN A 53 89.05 -14.60 16.03
CA GLN A 53 88.17 -14.11 17.10
C GLN A 53 87.50 -12.78 16.74
N LYS A 54 88.26 -11.83 16.18
CA LYS A 54 87.70 -10.55 15.72
C LYS A 54 86.68 -10.76 14.60
N LEU A 55 86.97 -11.60 13.63
CA LEU A 55 86.08 -11.89 12.51
C LEU A 55 84.80 -12.55 13.00
N GLN A 56 84.90 -13.50 13.94
CA GLN A 56 83.74 -14.13 14.56
C GLN A 56 82.89 -13.13 15.37
N SER A 57 83.51 -12.20 16.11
CA SER A 57 82.77 -11.15 16.82
C SER A 57 82.05 -10.19 15.86
N LEU A 58 82.66 -9.85 14.72
CA LEU A 58 82.05 -8.98 13.71
C LEU A 58 80.88 -9.67 13.01
N ILE A 59 81.03 -10.95 12.64
CA ILE A 59 79.94 -11.75 12.04
C ILE A 59 78.76 -11.84 13.01
N GLN A 60 79.01 -12.03 14.30
CA GLN A 60 77.95 -12.07 15.30
C GLN A 60 77.19 -10.74 15.38
N VAL A 61 77.92 -9.61 15.43
CA VAL A 61 77.32 -8.28 15.45
C VAL A 61 76.54 -7.99 14.16
N GLU A 62 77.05 -8.42 13.01
CA GLU A 62 76.37 -8.27 11.72
C GLU A 62 75.09 -9.11 11.64
N ALA A 63 75.11 -10.35 12.14
CA ALA A 63 73.92 -11.19 12.19
C ALA A 63 72.83 -10.57 13.08
N GLU A 64 73.21 -10.02 14.24
CA GLU A 64 72.28 -9.31 15.14
C GLU A 64 71.77 -7.99 14.55
N SER A 65 72.58 -7.27 13.77
CA SER A 65 72.14 -6.04 13.12
C SER A 65 71.16 -6.34 11.98
N LEU A 66 71.40 -7.40 11.21
CA LEU A 66 70.47 -7.91 10.21
C LEU A 66 69.17 -8.38 10.82
N SER A 67 69.20 -9.12 11.95
CA SER A 67 67.96 -9.56 12.61
C SER A 67 67.12 -8.38 13.09
N ARG A 68 67.76 -7.38 13.70
CA ARG A 68 67.09 -6.12 14.12
C ARG A 68 66.52 -5.36 12.93
N SER A 69 67.23 -5.31 11.79
CA SER A 69 66.73 -4.66 10.57
C SER A 69 65.48 -5.35 10.05
N ASN A 70 65.48 -6.69 9.99
CA ASN A 70 64.34 -7.47 9.54
C ASN A 70 63.10 -7.24 10.43
N GLU A 71 63.28 -7.23 11.76
CA GLU A 71 62.20 -6.92 12.69
C GLU A 71 61.62 -5.51 12.47
N LEU A 72 62.47 -4.51 12.22
CA LEU A 72 62.04 -3.15 11.92
C LEU A 72 61.25 -3.08 10.60
N ASP A 73 61.67 -3.82 9.58
CA ASP A 73 60.98 -3.84 8.29
C ASP A 73 59.62 -4.55 8.39
N GLU A 74 59.51 -5.64 9.16
CA GLU A 74 58.21 -6.24 9.48
C GLU A 74 57.28 -5.27 10.22
N MET A 75 57.82 -4.49 11.17
CA MET A 75 57.03 -3.49 11.89
C MET A 75 56.56 -2.36 10.97
N LYS A 76 57.39 -1.93 10.01
CA LYS A 76 56.99 -0.94 8.99
C LYS A 76 55.85 -1.48 8.12
N GLU A 77 55.95 -2.72 7.64
CA GLU A 77 54.90 -3.33 6.82
C GLU A 77 53.56 -3.45 7.58
N LYS A 78 53.62 -3.86 8.86
CA LYS A 78 52.46 -3.89 9.76
C LYS A 78 51.88 -2.50 10.00
N LEU A 79 52.72 -1.45 10.06
CA LEU A 79 52.27 -0.08 10.21
C LEU A 79 51.60 0.44 8.94
N ASP A 80 52.18 0.17 7.77
CA ASP A 80 51.67 0.63 6.48
C ASP A 80 50.33 -0.02 6.13
N SER A 81 50.18 -1.33 6.42
CA SER A 81 48.89 -2.02 6.27
C SER A 81 47.80 -1.42 7.17
N ARG A 82 48.12 -1.12 8.44
CA ARG A 82 47.20 -0.42 9.35
C ARG A 82 46.86 0.99 8.86
N LYS A 83 47.85 1.74 8.37
CA LYS A 83 47.67 3.09 7.82
C LYS A 83 46.70 3.07 6.63
N LEU A 84 46.83 2.10 5.73
CA LEU A 84 45.93 1.93 4.60
C LEU A 84 44.50 1.64 5.04
N VAL A 85 44.31 0.70 5.97
CA VAL A 85 42.98 0.36 6.50
C VAL A 85 42.33 1.55 7.20
N MET A 86 43.07 2.30 8.02
CA MET A 86 42.56 3.52 8.66
C MET A 86 42.19 4.59 7.63
N GLY A 87 43.00 4.76 6.58
CA GLY A 87 42.70 5.65 5.46
C GLY A 87 41.40 5.27 4.75
N ASN A 88 41.23 3.99 4.41
CA ASN A 88 40.03 3.46 3.79
C ASN A 88 38.80 3.63 4.69
N MET A 89 38.93 3.33 5.99
CA MET A 89 37.86 3.51 6.96
C MET A 89 37.45 4.99 7.11
N SER A 90 38.42 5.91 7.11
CA SER A 90 38.17 7.35 7.14
C SER A 90 37.42 7.81 5.88
N MET A 91 37.83 7.33 4.70
CA MET A 91 37.12 7.62 3.45
C MET A 91 35.70 7.07 3.47
N HIS A 92 35.48 5.83 3.90
CA HIS A 92 34.14 5.27 4.05
C HIS A 92 33.28 6.05 5.03
N SER A 93 33.82 6.46 6.18
CA SER A 93 33.11 7.29 7.16
C SER A 93 32.68 8.63 6.56
N LYS A 94 33.56 9.30 5.78
CA LYS A 94 33.21 10.53 5.05
C LYS A 94 32.08 10.29 4.04
N VAL A 95 32.15 9.22 3.27
CA VAL A 95 31.11 8.87 2.28
C VAL A 95 29.77 8.60 2.96
N VAL A 96 29.76 7.85 4.07
CA VAL A 96 28.54 7.57 4.84
C VAL A 96 27.97 8.86 5.41
N LYS A 97 28.80 9.76 5.95
CA LYS A 97 28.38 11.06 6.46
C LYS A 97 27.70 11.91 5.37
N GLU A 98 28.26 11.95 4.17
CA GLU A 98 27.66 12.70 3.05
C GLU A 98 26.36 12.04 2.55
N LYS A 99 26.26 10.70 2.56
CA LYS A 99 24.99 10.01 2.24
C LYS A 99 23.89 10.36 3.26
N VAL A 100 24.21 10.37 4.56
CA VAL A 100 23.26 10.73 5.61
C VAL A 100 22.79 12.18 5.44
N LYS A 101 23.70 13.13 5.19
CA LYS A 101 23.33 14.52 4.92
C LYS A 101 22.38 14.65 3.72
N LYS A 102 22.65 13.95 2.62
CA LYS A 102 21.77 13.97 1.44
C LYS A 102 20.38 13.43 1.75
N GLN A 103 20.29 12.36 2.55
CA GLN A 103 19.00 11.82 2.99
C GLN A 103 18.25 12.80 3.91
N GLU A 104 18.96 13.46 4.82
CA GLU A 104 18.39 14.50 5.69
C GLU A 104 17.83 15.67 4.87
N GLU A 105 18.60 16.15 3.89
CA GLU A 105 18.17 17.21 2.96
C GLU A 105 16.93 16.78 2.16
N GLN A 106 16.90 15.54 1.64
CA GLN A 106 15.76 15.00 0.93
C GLN A 106 14.51 14.95 1.82
N LEU A 107 14.61 14.39 3.03
CA LEU A 107 13.50 14.35 3.98
C LEU A 107 13.04 15.76 4.37
N SER A 108 13.95 16.72 4.51
CA SER A 108 13.60 18.11 4.79
C SER A 108 12.80 18.75 3.64
N ASN A 109 13.12 18.40 2.39
CA ASN A 109 12.37 18.84 1.20
C ASN A 109 10.97 18.20 1.18
N ASP A 110 10.88 16.90 1.48
CA ASP A 110 9.62 16.16 1.52
C ASP A 110 8.69 16.66 2.64
N ILE A 111 9.23 17.00 3.81
CA ILE A 111 8.47 17.63 4.91
C ILE A 111 7.92 18.98 4.44
N ARG A 112 8.75 19.81 3.79
CA ARG A 112 8.31 21.11 3.26
C ARG A 112 7.22 20.97 2.19
N SER A 113 7.35 20.01 1.27
CA SER A 113 6.33 19.76 0.24
C SER A 113 5.02 19.25 0.85
N LEU A 114 5.11 18.35 1.83
CA LEU A 114 3.96 17.83 2.56
C LEU A 114 3.26 18.92 3.38
N LEU A 115 4.00 19.85 4.00
CA LEU A 115 3.42 20.98 4.72
C LEU A 115 2.62 21.89 3.77
N VAL A 116 3.14 22.20 2.58
CA VAL A 116 2.43 22.99 1.56
C VAL A 116 1.19 22.26 1.03
N ALA A 117 1.27 20.94 0.82
CA ALA A 117 0.12 20.12 0.46
C ALA A 117 -0.92 20.10 1.58
N GLY A 118 -0.48 20.00 2.84
CA GLY A 118 -1.32 20.00 4.03
C GLY A 118 -2.07 21.32 4.24
N THR A 119 -1.44 22.46 4.01
CA THR A 119 -2.12 23.78 4.07
C THR A 119 -3.16 23.92 2.98
N SER A 120 -2.85 23.46 1.76
CA SER A 120 -3.78 23.45 0.62
C SER A 120 -4.99 22.55 0.89
N LEU A 121 -4.76 21.35 1.44
CA LEU A 121 -5.81 20.40 1.82
C LEU A 121 -6.69 20.95 2.94
N SER A 122 -6.10 21.56 3.97
CA SER A 122 -6.83 22.21 5.06
C SER A 122 -7.71 23.35 4.52
N GLY A 123 -7.19 24.15 3.58
CA GLY A 123 -7.95 25.17 2.87
C GLY A 123 -9.13 24.60 2.07
N ALA A 124 -8.91 23.52 1.32
CA ALA A 124 -9.97 22.84 0.56
C ALA A 124 -11.04 22.21 1.48
N SER A 125 -10.62 21.59 2.58
CA SER A 125 -11.52 20.98 3.58
C SER A 125 -12.42 22.03 4.23
N LYS A 126 -11.86 23.18 4.63
CA LYS A 126 -12.66 24.31 5.14
C LYS A 126 -13.70 24.78 4.12
N ARG A 127 -13.31 24.98 2.86
CA ARG A 127 -14.24 25.38 1.79
C ARG A 127 -15.36 24.36 1.59
N LEU A 128 -15.07 23.07 1.70
CA LEU A 128 -16.08 22.02 1.62
C LEU A 128 -17.04 22.05 2.81
N GLN A 129 -16.54 22.27 4.03
CA GLN A 129 -17.38 22.44 5.22
C GLN A 129 -18.26 23.70 5.12
N ASP A 130 -17.74 24.78 4.58
CA ASP A 130 -18.50 26.02 4.37
C ASP A 130 -19.60 25.82 3.32
N ALA A 131 -19.30 25.09 2.23
CA ALA A 131 -20.30 24.72 1.24
C ALA A 131 -21.38 23.80 1.83
N SER A 132 -21.01 22.78 2.61
CA SER A 132 -21.98 21.86 3.22
C SER A 132 -22.92 22.58 4.20
N ARG A 133 -22.40 23.50 5.02
CA ARG A 133 -23.20 24.38 5.88
C ARG A 133 -24.14 25.28 5.06
N SER A 134 -23.65 25.82 3.95
CA SER A 134 -24.46 26.63 3.03
C SER A 134 -25.61 25.83 2.42
N PHE A 135 -25.40 24.56 2.08
CA PHE A 135 -26.47 23.66 1.59
C PHE A 135 -27.44 23.23 2.69
N ALA A 136 -26.97 23.01 3.92
CA ALA A 136 -27.82 22.60 5.05
C ALA A 136 -28.79 23.71 5.50
N GLY A 137 -28.49 24.98 5.19
CA GLY A 137 -29.33 26.12 5.54
C GLY A 137 -30.54 26.35 4.64
N GLU A 138 -31.26 27.42 4.94
CA GLU A 138 -32.49 27.82 4.24
C GLU A 138 -32.26 28.13 2.75
N ARG A 139 -31.07 28.59 2.37
CA ARG A 139 -30.71 28.86 0.96
C ARG A 139 -30.52 27.58 0.12
N GLY A 140 -30.32 26.43 0.75
CA GLY A 140 -30.08 25.14 0.09
C GLY A 140 -31.27 24.18 0.23
N TYR A 141 -31.04 23.06 0.92
CA TYR A 141 -32.04 22.00 1.12
C TYR A 141 -33.29 22.47 1.87
N GLY A 142 -33.17 23.49 2.73
CA GLY A 142 -34.31 24.07 3.43
C GLY A 142 -35.39 24.59 2.47
N ARG A 143 -35.00 25.42 1.49
CA ARG A 143 -35.93 25.95 0.47
C ARG A 143 -36.59 24.85 -0.35
N LEU A 144 -35.83 23.84 -0.78
CA LEU A 144 -36.38 22.71 -1.54
C LEU A 144 -37.41 21.94 -0.70
N ARG A 145 -37.12 21.69 0.58
CA ARG A 145 -38.04 21.02 1.50
C ARG A 145 -39.33 21.82 1.70
N THR A 146 -39.24 23.14 1.78
CA THR A 146 -40.41 24.03 1.85
C THR A 146 -41.24 23.96 0.57
N LEU A 147 -40.61 24.04 -0.60
CA LEU A 147 -41.30 23.89 -1.89
C LEU A 147 -41.97 22.51 -2.01
N GLN A 148 -41.30 21.44 -1.60
CA GLN A 148 -41.87 20.10 -1.58
C GLN A 148 -43.13 20.03 -0.71
N ARG A 149 -43.14 20.68 0.46
CA ARG A 149 -44.34 20.79 1.30
C ARG A 149 -45.47 21.50 0.58
N VAL A 150 -45.20 22.65 -0.05
CA VAL A 150 -46.20 23.42 -0.81
C VAL A 150 -46.80 22.60 -1.94
N PHE A 151 -45.99 21.87 -2.72
CA PHE A 151 -46.49 20.98 -3.77
C PHE A 151 -47.37 19.85 -3.21
N ARG A 152 -46.97 19.21 -2.11
CA ARG A 152 -47.78 18.17 -1.45
C ARG A 152 -49.13 18.72 -0.98
N THR A 153 -49.15 19.89 -0.35
CA THR A 153 -50.40 20.53 0.09
C THR A 153 -51.32 20.86 -1.08
N ARG A 154 -50.78 21.41 -2.19
CA ARG A 154 -51.56 21.69 -3.40
C ARG A 154 -52.13 20.43 -4.02
N GLN A 155 -51.35 19.35 -4.09
CA GLN A 155 -51.82 18.06 -4.60
C GLN A 155 -52.96 17.51 -3.74
N GLN A 156 -52.84 17.55 -2.42
CA GLN A 156 -53.90 17.13 -1.50
C GLN A 156 -55.19 17.94 -1.71
N TYR A 157 -55.07 19.25 -1.90
CA TYR A 157 -56.21 20.12 -2.19
C TYR A 157 -56.88 19.77 -3.53
N MET A 158 -56.12 19.49 -4.58
CA MET A 158 -56.66 19.06 -5.88
C MET A 158 -57.39 17.71 -5.78
N VAL A 159 -56.88 16.76 -4.99
CA VAL A 159 -57.56 15.48 -4.75
C VAL A 159 -58.88 15.70 -3.98
N SER A 160 -58.87 16.58 -2.98
CA SER A 160 -60.08 16.98 -2.25
C SER A 160 -61.13 17.62 -3.16
N GLN A 161 -60.73 18.45 -4.13
CA GLN A 161 -61.66 18.99 -5.14
C GLN A 161 -62.28 17.90 -6.04
N VAL A 162 -61.52 16.88 -6.43
CA VAL A 162 -62.06 15.75 -7.21
C VAL A 162 -63.09 14.96 -6.40
N GLN A 163 -62.87 14.81 -5.09
CA GLN A 163 -63.83 14.16 -4.19
C GLN A 163 -65.16 14.93 -4.12
N LEU A 164 -65.12 16.27 -4.15
CA LEU A 164 -66.34 17.09 -4.19
C LEU A 164 -67.10 16.94 -5.53
N LEU A 165 -66.36 16.83 -6.65
CA LEU A 165 -66.96 16.67 -7.98
C LEU A 165 -67.60 15.28 -8.19
N TYR A 166 -67.07 14.25 -7.52
CA TYR A 166 -67.57 12.87 -7.60
C TYR A 166 -67.96 12.37 -6.21
N PRO A 167 -69.12 12.79 -5.67
CA PRO A 167 -69.57 12.34 -4.37
C PRO A 167 -69.83 10.83 -4.40
N VAL A 168 -69.12 10.13 -3.54
CA VAL A 168 -69.31 8.71 -3.25
C VAL A 168 -70.11 8.60 -1.97
N ARG A 169 -71.33 8.08 -2.04
CA ARG A 169 -72.20 7.83 -0.89
C ARG A 169 -72.29 6.33 -0.66
N ILE A 170 -72.13 5.88 0.57
CA ILE A 170 -72.38 4.48 0.93
C ILE A 170 -73.86 4.40 1.28
N ALA A 171 -74.67 3.72 0.46
CA ALA A 171 -76.07 3.51 0.78
C ALA A 171 -76.17 2.33 1.74
N ILE A 172 -76.23 2.64 3.02
CA ILE A 172 -76.61 1.69 4.07
C ILE A 172 -78.14 1.76 4.16
N GLY A 173 -78.81 0.69 3.72
CA GLY A 173 -80.19 0.31 4.00
C GLY A 173 -81.27 1.39 4.21
N GLN A 174 -82.13 1.55 3.19
CA GLN A 174 -83.55 1.96 3.21
C GLN A 174 -83.98 3.31 3.83
N ALA A 175 -84.26 4.31 2.97
CA ALA A 175 -85.52 5.08 2.85
C ALA A 175 -85.29 6.44 2.13
N PRO A 176 -86.27 6.97 1.37
CA PRO A 176 -86.13 8.22 0.63
C PRO A 176 -86.36 9.45 1.53
N GLU A 177 -85.79 10.59 1.11
CA GLU A 177 -85.92 11.94 1.69
C GLU A 177 -85.17 12.20 3.01
N GLN A 178 -84.06 12.95 2.93
CA GLN A 178 -83.89 14.24 3.60
C GLN A 178 -82.47 14.80 3.42
N GLU A 179 -82.40 16.09 3.67
CA GLU A 179 -81.43 17.08 3.24
C GLU A 179 -80.02 16.90 3.80
N LEU A 180 -79.11 17.66 3.18
CA LEU A 180 -77.83 18.13 3.70
C LEU A 180 -77.60 17.87 5.19
N GLU A 181 -76.67 16.99 5.54
CA GLU A 181 -75.89 17.19 6.75
C GLU A 181 -74.43 16.82 6.53
N SER A 182 -73.60 17.72 7.05
CA SER A 182 -72.21 17.91 6.72
C SER A 182 -71.36 17.19 7.75
N PHE A 183 -70.91 15.95 7.47
CA PHE A 183 -69.99 15.27 8.38
C PHE A 183 -68.53 15.51 7.96
N ASN A 184 -68.06 16.69 8.36
CA ASN A 184 -66.66 16.92 8.69
C ASN A 184 -66.39 16.19 10.03
N ASN A 185 -65.27 15.47 10.12
CA ASN A 185 -64.63 14.86 11.31
C ASN A 185 -64.41 13.34 11.15
N CYS A 186 -63.18 12.96 10.77
CA CYS A 186 -62.61 11.70 11.23
C CYS A 186 -61.11 11.87 11.45
N SER A 187 -60.77 12.34 12.64
CA SER A 187 -59.45 12.16 13.23
C SER A 187 -59.64 11.39 14.53
N ASN A 188 -58.85 10.32 14.64
CA ASN A 188 -58.64 9.42 15.78
C ASN A 188 -59.72 8.36 16.04
N SER A 189 -59.39 7.11 15.74
CA SER A 189 -59.43 6.06 16.76
C SER A 189 -58.72 4.80 16.23
N GLY A 190 -57.64 4.42 16.90
CA GLY A 190 -57.03 3.12 16.71
C GLY A 190 -57.90 2.03 17.34
N ASN A 191 -57.99 0.89 16.66
CA ASN A 191 -57.79 -0.45 17.21
C ASN A 191 -58.28 -1.48 16.18
N SER A 192 -57.34 -2.27 15.69
CA SER A 192 -57.57 -3.44 14.85
C SER A 192 -58.11 -4.57 15.71
N ALA A 193 -59.44 -4.75 15.73
CA ALA A 193 -60.04 -5.97 16.22
C ALA A 193 -61.35 -6.24 15.46
N GLY A 194 -61.28 -7.18 14.51
CA GLY A 194 -62.43 -7.94 14.03
C GLY A 194 -63.53 -7.18 13.28
N LEU A 195 -63.22 -6.61 12.10
CA LEU A 195 -64.28 -6.27 11.14
C LEU A 195 -64.75 -7.56 10.46
N LYS A 196 -65.83 -8.14 11.00
CA LYS A 196 -66.71 -9.08 10.28
C LYS A 196 -67.11 -8.46 8.94
N PRO A 197 -67.34 -9.25 7.87
CA PRO A 197 -67.65 -8.71 6.55
C PRO A 197 -68.99 -7.97 6.65
N LEU A 198 -68.92 -6.64 6.67
CA LEU A 198 -70.08 -5.77 6.70
C LEU A 198 -70.89 -6.05 5.43
N ASP A 199 -72.14 -6.45 5.63
CA ASP A 199 -73.11 -6.82 4.61
C ASP A 199 -73.12 -5.84 3.42
N GLN A 200 -73.35 -6.39 2.22
CA GLN A 200 -73.26 -5.70 0.93
C GLN A 200 -74.11 -4.41 0.85
N GLY A 201 -73.58 -3.30 1.35
CA GLY A 201 -74.11 -1.95 1.12
C GLY A 201 -73.78 -1.50 -0.30
N ALA A 202 -74.79 -1.11 -1.07
CA ALA A 202 -74.60 -0.61 -2.43
C ALA A 202 -73.87 0.75 -2.39
N LEU A 203 -72.76 0.88 -3.11
CA LEU A 203 -72.00 2.13 -3.17
C LEU A 203 -72.61 3.02 -4.27
N ILE A 204 -73.08 4.21 -3.91
CA ILE A 204 -73.65 5.17 -4.87
C ILE A 204 -72.57 6.15 -5.30
N ILE A 205 -72.27 6.23 -6.59
CA ILE A 205 -71.33 7.21 -7.16
C ILE A 205 -72.11 8.13 -8.09
N ALA A 206 -72.15 9.42 -7.77
CA ALA A 206 -72.91 10.44 -8.52
C ALA A 206 -74.38 10.04 -8.78
N GLY A 207 -75.02 9.35 -7.84
CA GLY A 207 -76.41 8.89 -7.94
C GLY A 207 -76.62 7.52 -8.59
N LEU A 208 -75.56 6.79 -8.99
CA LEU A 208 -75.66 5.44 -9.56
C LEU A 208 -75.21 4.36 -8.57
N HIS A 209 -76.05 3.34 -8.38
CA HIS A 209 -75.77 2.19 -7.50
C HIS A 209 -74.73 1.23 -8.10
N LEU A 210 -73.71 0.91 -7.30
CA LEU A 210 -72.71 -0.11 -7.56
C LEU A 210 -72.97 -1.28 -6.62
N THR A 211 -73.43 -2.40 -7.17
CA THR A 211 -73.52 -3.69 -6.48
C THR A 211 -72.21 -4.43 -6.70
N VAL A 212 -71.49 -4.76 -5.62
CA VAL A 212 -70.18 -5.41 -5.71
C VAL A 212 -70.38 -6.91 -5.96
N PHE A 213 -69.80 -7.40 -7.06
CA PHE A 213 -69.92 -8.77 -7.55
C PHE A 213 -69.23 -9.80 -6.65
N THR A 214 -69.99 -10.70 -6.03
CA THR A 214 -69.43 -11.90 -5.37
C THR A 214 -69.76 -13.22 -6.06
N LYS A 215 -70.73 -13.29 -7.00
CA LYS A 215 -70.96 -14.47 -7.85
C LYS A 215 -71.47 -14.07 -9.24
N MET A 216 -70.95 -14.74 -10.28
CA MET A 216 -71.05 -14.40 -11.73
C MET A 216 -72.46 -14.49 -12.35
N SER A 217 -73.55 -14.61 -11.57
CA SER A 217 -74.84 -15.09 -12.08
C SER A 217 -76.08 -14.28 -11.69
N PHE A 218 -75.97 -13.00 -11.31
CA PHE A 218 -77.13 -12.17 -10.92
C PHE A 218 -77.31 -10.90 -11.76
N PHE A 219 -77.24 -11.02 -13.08
CA PHE A 219 -77.70 -9.96 -13.98
C PHE A 219 -79.00 -10.41 -14.65
N THR A 220 -80.11 -10.34 -13.92
CA THR A 220 -81.44 -10.58 -14.47
C THR A 220 -82.03 -9.33 -15.13
N ASP A 221 -81.48 -8.13 -14.86
CA ASP A 221 -81.89 -6.86 -15.47
C ASP A 221 -80.78 -6.19 -16.30
N LYS A 222 -81.01 -6.05 -17.61
CA LYS A 222 -80.10 -5.38 -18.56
C LYS A 222 -79.84 -3.92 -18.18
N LYS A 223 -80.79 -3.26 -17.49
CA LYS A 223 -80.70 -1.85 -17.09
C LYS A 223 -79.75 -1.65 -15.91
N GLU A 224 -79.67 -2.63 -15.01
CA GLU A 224 -78.76 -2.58 -13.86
C GLU A 224 -77.31 -2.76 -14.29
N VAL A 225 -77.03 -3.69 -15.20
CA VAL A 225 -75.70 -3.87 -15.83
C VAL A 225 -75.17 -2.56 -16.41
N GLN A 226 -76.02 -1.83 -17.14
CA GLN A 226 -75.65 -0.58 -17.78
C GLN A 226 -75.37 0.54 -16.77
N ARG A 227 -76.14 0.59 -15.67
CA ARG A 227 -75.93 1.55 -14.57
C ARG A 227 -74.64 1.25 -13.82
N SER A 228 -74.37 0.00 -13.48
CA SER A 228 -73.13 -0.41 -12.80
C SER A 228 -71.89 -0.23 -13.69
N ALA A 229 -72.00 -0.51 -14.99
CA ALA A 229 -70.91 -0.24 -15.95
C ALA A 229 -70.61 1.26 -16.06
N THR A 230 -71.63 2.11 -16.03
CA THR A 230 -71.47 3.57 -16.03
C THR A 230 -70.84 4.07 -14.73
N ALA A 231 -71.25 3.53 -13.58
CA ALA A 231 -70.64 3.83 -12.28
C ALA A 231 -69.15 3.46 -12.24
N LEU A 232 -68.78 2.28 -12.76
CA LEU A 232 -67.39 1.85 -12.85
C LEU A 232 -66.57 2.73 -13.81
N GLY A 233 -67.20 3.24 -14.87
CA GLY A 233 -66.61 4.25 -15.75
C GLY A 233 -66.25 5.56 -15.02
N TYR A 234 -67.09 6.02 -14.10
CA TYR A 234 -66.79 7.18 -13.26
C TYR A 234 -65.67 6.90 -12.26
N VAL A 235 -65.65 5.71 -11.62
CA VAL A 235 -64.53 5.29 -10.75
C VAL A 235 -63.22 5.30 -11.51
N ALA A 236 -63.19 4.70 -12.70
CA ALA A 236 -61.99 4.66 -13.53
C ALA A 236 -61.51 6.07 -13.90
N HIS A 237 -62.44 7.00 -14.17
CA HIS A 237 -62.12 8.40 -14.45
C HIS A 237 -61.55 9.13 -13.24
N VAL A 238 -62.14 8.95 -12.05
CA VAL A 238 -61.64 9.54 -10.79
C VAL A 238 -60.24 9.03 -10.46
N VAL A 239 -60.01 7.72 -10.56
CA VAL A 239 -58.70 7.10 -10.30
C VAL A 239 -57.65 7.60 -11.30
N ALA A 240 -58.01 7.76 -12.58
CA ALA A 240 -57.12 8.34 -13.59
C ALA A 240 -56.77 9.81 -13.29
N LEU A 241 -57.75 10.62 -12.87
CA LEU A 241 -57.51 12.02 -12.48
C LEU A 241 -56.60 12.11 -11.25
N ILE A 242 -56.87 11.33 -10.21
CA ILE A 242 -56.05 11.31 -8.99
C ILE A 242 -54.62 10.86 -9.30
N ALA A 243 -54.46 9.82 -10.13
CA ALA A 243 -53.14 9.36 -10.57
C ALA A 243 -52.37 10.44 -11.35
N SER A 244 -53.05 11.21 -12.19
CA SER A 244 -52.44 12.33 -12.93
C SER A 244 -51.96 13.46 -12.01
N TYR A 245 -52.70 13.77 -10.94
CA TYR A 245 -52.32 14.81 -9.97
C TYR A 245 -51.21 14.40 -9.02
N LEU A 246 -51.19 13.12 -8.61
CA LEU A 246 -50.13 12.56 -7.77
C LEU A 246 -48.88 12.15 -8.56
N GLN A 247 -48.94 12.18 -9.91
CA GLN A 247 -47.87 11.73 -10.81
C GLN A 247 -47.41 10.29 -10.50
N VAL A 248 -48.34 9.43 -10.07
CA VAL A 248 -48.04 8.03 -9.74
C VAL A 248 -48.24 7.17 -10.99
N PRO A 249 -47.22 6.39 -11.43
CA PRO A 249 -47.39 5.48 -12.54
C PRO A 249 -48.33 4.34 -12.15
N LEU A 250 -49.49 4.26 -12.79
CA LEU A 250 -50.41 3.13 -12.61
C LEU A 250 -49.84 1.90 -13.34
N ARG A 251 -49.82 0.75 -12.64
CA ARG A 251 -49.37 -0.54 -13.22
C ARG A 251 -50.19 -0.95 -14.45
N TYR A 252 -51.42 -0.45 -14.58
CA TYR A 252 -52.31 -0.71 -15.69
C TYR A 252 -52.86 0.60 -16.26
N PRO A 253 -52.76 0.84 -17.58
CA PRO A 253 -53.23 2.07 -18.19
C PRO A 253 -54.76 2.11 -18.22
N LEU A 254 -55.36 2.96 -17.40
CA LEU A 254 -56.80 3.21 -17.42
C LEU A 254 -57.13 4.09 -18.64
N SER A 255 -57.77 3.51 -19.65
CA SER A 255 -58.20 4.24 -20.85
C SER A 255 -59.67 4.65 -20.72
N PHE A 256 -59.94 5.95 -20.63
CA PHE A 256 -61.30 6.47 -20.66
C PHE A 256 -61.82 6.50 -22.10
N ARG A 257 -62.58 5.48 -22.51
CA ARG A 257 -63.45 5.54 -23.69
C ARG A 257 -64.90 5.54 -23.24
N LYS A 258 -65.72 6.46 -23.77
CA LYS A 258 -67.15 6.59 -23.46
C LYS A 258 -67.83 5.21 -23.52
N PHE A 259 -68.41 4.75 -22.42
CA PHE A 259 -69.11 3.46 -22.32
C PHE A 259 -70.40 3.49 -23.15
N LYS A 260 -70.31 3.18 -24.44
CA LYS A 260 -71.43 2.62 -25.21
C LYS A 260 -71.12 1.14 -25.42
N ALA A 261 -71.89 0.30 -24.72
CA ALA A 261 -72.09 -1.12 -25.00
C ALA A 261 -70.89 -1.89 -25.58
N CYS A 262 -69.76 -1.95 -24.86
CA CYS A 262 -68.68 -2.86 -25.19
C CYS A 262 -68.24 -3.59 -23.93
N GLY A 263 -68.15 -4.91 -24.04
CA GLY A 263 -67.93 -5.84 -22.94
C GLY A 263 -66.70 -5.50 -22.09
N ILE A 264 -66.74 -6.02 -20.86
CA ILE A 264 -65.79 -5.83 -19.76
C ILE A 264 -64.32 -6.14 -20.13
N SER A 265 -64.06 -6.73 -21.31
CA SER A 265 -62.74 -7.11 -21.83
C SER A 265 -61.86 -5.94 -22.29
N SER A 266 -62.40 -4.73 -22.49
CA SER A 266 -61.61 -3.60 -23.03
C SER A 266 -61.06 -2.62 -21.99
N ILE A 267 -61.35 -2.81 -20.69
CA ILE A 267 -60.93 -1.87 -19.62
C ILE A 267 -59.45 -2.04 -19.27
N PHE A 268 -58.90 -3.24 -19.43
CA PHE A 268 -57.48 -3.55 -19.25
C PHE A 268 -56.87 -3.96 -20.59
N ARG A 269 -56.30 -3.01 -21.34
CA ARG A 269 -55.35 -3.38 -22.40
C ARG A 269 -54.11 -3.98 -21.74
N ARG A 270 -53.78 -5.24 -22.07
CA ARG A 270 -52.46 -5.82 -21.78
C ARG A 270 -51.36 -4.85 -22.25
N PRO A 271 -50.28 -4.66 -21.48
CA PRO A 271 -49.22 -3.74 -21.86
C PRO A 271 -48.61 -4.19 -23.20
N ARG A 272 -48.65 -3.30 -24.20
CA ARG A 272 -47.78 -3.45 -25.36
C ARG A 272 -46.36 -3.14 -24.89
N LEU A 273 -45.51 -4.17 -24.92
CA LEU A 273 -44.06 -4.05 -24.81
C LEU A 273 -43.55 -3.08 -25.88
N ASN A 274 -43.34 -1.82 -25.50
CA ASN A 274 -42.53 -0.89 -26.29
C ASN A 274 -41.10 -0.96 -25.78
N LYS A 275 -40.20 -1.31 -26.70
CA LYS A 275 -38.75 -1.36 -26.54
C LYS A 275 -38.20 0.05 -26.28
N SER A 276 -38.00 0.38 -25.03
CA SER A 276 -36.94 1.32 -24.61
C SER A 276 -36.74 1.10 -23.11
N GLY A 277 -35.63 0.42 -22.78
CA GLY A 277 -35.31 0.03 -21.43
C GLY A 277 -35.25 1.22 -20.48
N LEU A 278 -35.98 1.09 -19.38
CA LEU A 278 -35.61 1.58 -18.07
C LEU A 278 -36.56 0.88 -17.10
N CYS A 279 -36.12 -0.31 -16.71
CA CYS A 279 -36.72 -1.10 -15.65
C CYS A 279 -36.42 -0.37 -14.33
N CYS A 280 -37.23 0.63 -13.98
CA CYS A 280 -37.26 1.14 -12.61
C CYS A 280 -38.16 0.23 -11.79
N ILE A 281 -37.62 -0.96 -11.49
CA ILE A 281 -38.02 -1.71 -10.30
C ILE A 281 -37.21 -1.10 -9.16
N LEU A 282 -37.82 -0.14 -8.46
CA LEU A 282 -37.40 0.33 -7.14
C LEU A 282 -38.67 0.20 -6.26
N VAL A 283 -38.81 -0.99 -5.64
CA VAL A 283 -38.62 -1.29 -4.21
C VAL A 283 -39.78 -0.80 -3.35
N GLU A 284 -40.61 -1.73 -2.89
CA GLU A 284 -40.66 -2.25 -1.50
C GLU A 284 -41.33 -3.64 -1.51
#